data_AF-A0A0G1SV10-F1
#
_entry.id   AF-A0A0G1SV10-F1
#
_cell.length_a   1.000
_cell.length_b   1.000
_cell.length_c   1.000
_cell.angle_alpha   90.00
_cell.angle_beta   90.00
_cell.angle_gamma   90.00
#
_symmetry.space_group_name_H-M   'P 1'
#
loop_
_entity.id
_entity.type
_entity.pdbx_description
1 polymer ?
#
loop_
_entity_poly.entity_id
_entity_poly.type
_entity_poly.pdbx_seq_one_letter_code
_entity_poly.pdbx_strand_id
1 'polypeptide(L)'
;MIRRAASIVAVSVFTLIFFARASAAATISFDPNTRALEVGDEFEVTVKINTQKQAINALEGVMVYPKERVEIIALSSANSFITVWAREPAFNKLTGRVEFAGGLPAPGFTGVGEIFKIRFRGLRSGAVSLNVRNVRILANDGEGTNIFTSAKTALYAIEEPAPVIGPTPPLPPEAILPPIEGEKPPLIEAPVMPLGPEVRPEVLPSCADGYDNDNDGRVDYPADQGCGSLSDQTETDPVSKLFKRVISARMSLMIERIITRILAVFSILNFSNFEFSRP
;
A
#
# COMPACT_ATOMS: atom_id res chain seq x y z
N MET A 1 -10.62 -13.08 69.14
CA MET A 1 -10.48 -13.52 67.73
C MET A 1 -10.71 -12.41 66.68
N ILE A 2 -11.31 -11.26 67.02
CA ILE A 2 -11.66 -10.23 66.03
C ILE A 2 -10.46 -9.35 65.58
N ARG A 3 -9.41 -9.22 66.41
CA ARG A 3 -8.22 -8.40 66.08
C ARG A 3 -7.27 -9.01 65.02
N ARG A 4 -7.36 -10.31 64.74
CA ARG A 4 -6.50 -10.99 63.74
C ARG A 4 -7.07 -10.93 62.32
N ALA A 5 -8.39 -10.74 62.18
CA ALA A 5 -9.04 -10.63 60.88
C ALA A 5 -8.79 -9.27 60.20
N ALA A 6 -8.71 -8.18 60.97
CA ALA A 6 -8.44 -6.84 60.43
C ALA A 6 -7.04 -6.72 59.80
N SER A 7 -6.03 -7.38 60.36
CA SER A 7 -4.66 -7.38 59.80
C SER A 7 -4.53 -8.19 58.50
N ILE A 8 -5.32 -9.26 58.33
CA ILE A 8 -5.25 -10.08 57.12
C ILE A 8 -5.94 -9.37 55.94
N VAL A 9 -7.02 -8.63 56.20
CA VAL A 9 -7.70 -7.81 55.17
C VAL A 9 -6.85 -6.58 54.79
N ALA A 10 -6.13 -5.97 55.74
CA ALA A 10 -5.21 -4.87 55.44
C ALA A 10 -4.01 -5.34 54.59
N VAL A 11 -3.47 -6.54 54.86
CA VAL A 11 -2.37 -7.11 54.07
C VAL A 11 -2.86 -7.52 52.67
N SER A 12 -4.08 -8.07 52.52
CA SER A 12 -4.61 -8.45 51.20
C SER A 12 -4.93 -7.25 50.30
N VAL A 13 -5.41 -6.14 50.88
CA VAL A 13 -5.64 -4.88 50.15
C VAL A 13 -4.32 -4.14 49.86
N PHE A 14 -3.31 -4.25 50.73
CA PHE A 14 -1.98 -3.68 50.47
C PHE A 14 -1.20 -4.48 49.40
N THR A 15 -1.43 -5.79 49.26
CA THR A 15 -0.88 -6.61 48.16
C THR A 15 -1.63 -6.46 46.82
N LEU A 16 -2.82 -5.86 46.80
CA LEU A 16 -3.53 -5.51 45.55
C LEU A 16 -3.13 -4.12 45.01
N ILE A 17 -2.29 -3.38 45.75
CA ILE A 17 -1.58 -2.19 45.27
C ILE A 17 -0.21 -2.59 44.69
N PHE A 18 -0.03 -3.86 44.28
CA PHE A 18 1.09 -4.26 43.45
C PHE A 18 0.92 -3.67 42.05
N PHE A 19 1.49 -2.48 41.89
CA PHE A 19 1.97 -1.85 40.66
C PHE A 19 1.20 -2.24 39.40
N ALA A 20 0.20 -1.42 39.04
CA ALA A 20 -0.10 -1.23 37.63
C ALA A 20 1.21 -0.86 36.93
N ARG A 21 1.86 -1.83 36.28
CA ARG A 21 3.02 -1.54 35.45
C ARG A 21 2.51 -0.64 34.34
N ALA A 22 2.98 0.60 34.33
CA ALA A 22 2.72 1.52 33.24
C ALA A 22 3.09 0.79 31.95
N SER A 23 2.12 0.61 31.04
CA SER A 23 2.38 0.00 29.74
C SER A 23 3.29 0.94 28.97
N ALA A 24 4.57 0.58 28.88
CA ALA A 24 5.51 1.26 28.01
C ALA A 24 5.15 0.93 26.56
N ALA A 25 4.88 1.96 25.76
CA ALA A 25 4.45 1.81 24.39
C ALA A 25 5.39 2.58 23.46
N ALA A 26 6.20 1.84 22.70
CA ALA A 26 7.03 2.40 21.65
C ALA A 26 6.30 2.36 20.31
N THR A 27 6.30 3.50 19.61
CA THR A 27 5.65 3.64 18.30
C THR A 27 6.66 4.05 17.24
N ILE A 28 6.45 3.59 16.01
CA ILE A 28 7.21 4.03 14.84
C ILE A 28 6.32 4.95 13.99
N SER A 29 6.90 6.02 13.44
CA SER A 29 6.21 6.95 12.56
C SER A 29 7.12 7.42 11.43
N PHE A 30 6.51 7.94 10.38
CA PHE A 30 7.21 8.56 9.25
C PHE A 30 7.00 10.06 9.28
N ASP A 31 8.01 10.81 8.86
CA ASP A 31 7.96 12.26 8.78
C ASP A 31 8.60 12.76 7.46
N PRO A 32 7.85 13.46 6.59
CA PRO A 32 6.40 13.66 6.68
C PRO A 32 5.63 12.32 6.65
N ASN A 33 4.38 12.31 7.08
CA ASN A 33 3.51 11.13 7.01
C ASN A 33 2.58 11.13 5.78
N THR A 34 2.44 12.29 5.12
CA THR A 34 1.69 12.47 3.87
C THR A 34 2.26 13.63 3.08
N ARG A 35 2.20 13.54 1.75
CA ARG A 35 2.55 14.60 0.81
C ARG A 35 1.94 14.28 -0.56
N ALA A 36 1.49 15.31 -1.27
CA ALA A 36 1.20 15.22 -2.70
C ALA A 36 2.51 15.33 -3.49
N LEU A 37 2.67 14.46 -4.48
CA LEU A 37 3.89 14.31 -5.27
C LEU A 37 3.50 14.16 -6.74
N GLU A 38 4.37 14.56 -7.65
CA GLU A 38 4.22 14.29 -9.07
C GLU A 38 5.14 13.13 -9.51
N VAL A 39 4.84 12.51 -10.65
CA VAL A 39 5.72 11.50 -11.23
C VAL A 39 7.08 12.13 -11.54
N GLY A 40 8.16 11.50 -11.08
CA GLY A 40 9.53 11.99 -11.22
C GLY A 40 10.05 12.76 -10.00
N ASP A 41 9.17 13.20 -9.08
CA ASP A 41 9.60 13.93 -7.89
C ASP A 41 10.51 13.10 -6.99
N GLU A 42 11.52 13.78 -6.44
CA GLU A 42 12.34 13.26 -5.35
C GLU A 42 11.86 13.82 -4.01
N PHE A 43 11.69 12.94 -3.02
CA PHE A 43 11.24 13.34 -1.69
C PHE A 43 11.93 12.53 -0.60
N GLU A 44 12.11 13.16 0.57
CA GLU A 44 12.74 12.53 1.72
C GLU A 44 11.70 12.14 2.76
N VAL A 45 11.88 10.95 3.35
CA VAL A 45 11.06 10.42 4.42
C VAL A 45 11.97 9.97 5.55
N THR A 46 11.72 10.51 6.74
CA THR A 46 12.45 10.16 7.95
C THR A 46 11.66 9.13 8.74
N VAL A 47 12.27 8.00 9.08
CA VAL A 47 11.66 7.01 9.96
C VAL A 47 12.04 7.35 11.40
N LYS A 48 11.04 7.64 12.22
CA LYS A 48 11.20 8.06 13.62
C LYS A 48 10.59 7.04 14.57
N ILE A 49 11.13 6.99 15.79
CA ILE A 49 10.59 6.24 16.91
C ILE A 49 10.16 7.21 18.01
N ASN A 50 9.13 6.83 18.78
CA ASN A 50 8.80 7.45 20.06
C ASN A 50 8.70 6.36 21.12
N THR A 51 9.65 6.33 22.04
CA THR A 51 9.73 5.39 23.17
C THR A 51 9.09 5.95 24.45
N GLN A 52 8.55 7.16 24.38
CA GLN A 52 8.01 7.92 25.50
C GLN A 52 9.05 8.09 26.62
N LYS A 53 8.88 7.35 27.72
CA LYS A 53 9.76 7.41 28.91
C LYS A 53 10.51 6.11 29.16
N GLN A 54 10.33 5.09 28.33
CA GLN A 54 10.97 3.79 28.51
C GLN A 54 12.27 3.73 27.71
N ALA A 55 13.37 3.42 28.38
CA ALA A 55 14.66 3.24 27.72
C ALA A 55 14.68 1.95 26.89
N ILE A 56 15.26 2.01 25.70
CA ILE A 56 15.44 0.88 24.79
C ILE A 56 16.92 0.64 24.50
N ASN A 57 17.30 -0.62 24.29
CA ASN A 57 18.66 -1.00 23.90
C ASN A 57 18.74 -1.61 22.52
N ALA A 58 17.65 -2.12 21.97
CA ALA A 58 17.70 -2.76 20.67
C ALA A 58 16.39 -2.57 19.93
N LEU A 59 16.49 -2.50 18.61
CA LEU A 59 15.34 -2.50 17.72
C LEU A 59 15.67 -3.21 16.42
N GLU A 60 14.67 -3.86 15.86
CA GLU A 60 14.72 -4.47 14.55
C GLU A 60 13.38 -4.33 13.84
N GLY A 61 13.42 -4.32 12.52
CA GLY A 61 12.21 -4.23 11.72
C GLY A 61 12.46 -4.33 10.22
N VAL A 62 11.37 -4.46 9.49
CA VAL A 62 11.37 -4.47 8.03
C VAL A 62 10.37 -3.42 7.54
N MET A 63 10.86 -2.36 6.92
CA MET A 63 10.02 -1.42 6.20
C MET A 63 9.68 -1.98 4.81
N VAL A 64 8.43 -1.78 4.37
CA VAL A 64 7.91 -2.24 3.08
C VAL A 64 7.39 -1.03 2.32
N TYR A 65 7.73 -0.96 1.03
CA TYR A 65 7.30 0.09 0.10
C TYR A 65 6.91 -0.52 -1.26
N PRO A 66 6.00 0.13 -2.01
CA PRO A 66 5.57 -0.35 -3.33
C PRO A 66 6.62 0.00 -4.40
N LYS A 67 7.48 -0.96 -4.72
CA LYS A 67 8.58 -0.82 -5.69
C LYS A 67 8.11 -0.48 -7.11
N GLU A 68 6.85 -0.72 -7.44
CA GLU A 68 6.25 -0.42 -8.74
C GLU A 68 5.93 1.08 -8.90
N ARG A 69 5.82 1.81 -7.78
CA ARG A 69 5.43 3.22 -7.73
C ARG A 69 6.55 4.14 -7.27
N VAL A 70 7.45 3.67 -6.41
CA VAL A 70 8.59 4.45 -5.93
C VAL A 70 9.87 3.62 -5.93
N GLU A 71 10.98 4.27 -6.23
CA GLU A 71 12.32 3.72 -6.02
C GLU A 71 13.05 4.44 -4.89
N ILE A 72 13.93 3.74 -4.20
CA ILE A 72 14.87 4.35 -3.26
C ILE A 72 16.12 4.76 -4.02
N ILE A 73 16.45 6.05 -3.95
CA ILE A 73 17.66 6.61 -4.55
C ILE A 73 18.78 6.78 -3.54
N ALA A 74 18.45 7.04 -2.27
CA ALA A 74 19.43 7.14 -1.20
C ALA A 74 18.84 6.68 0.13
N LEU A 75 19.69 6.12 0.97
CA LEU A 75 19.40 5.82 2.37
C LEU A 75 20.54 6.39 3.21
N SER A 76 20.20 7.04 4.32
CA SER A 76 21.17 7.59 5.27
C SER A 76 20.82 7.22 6.71
N SER A 77 21.83 6.80 7.47
CA SER A 77 21.76 6.56 8.92
C SER A 77 22.52 7.64 9.72
N ALA A 78 22.95 8.74 9.08
CA ALA A 78 23.87 9.71 9.67
C ALA A 78 23.35 10.40 10.96
N ASN A 79 22.03 10.64 11.04
CA ASN A 79 21.39 11.26 12.20
C ASN A 79 20.72 10.22 13.13
N SER A 80 21.03 8.94 12.94
CA SER A 80 20.42 7.89 13.73
C SER A 80 20.84 7.99 15.20
N PHE A 81 19.91 7.74 16.12
CA PHE A 81 20.28 7.55 17.53
C PHE A 81 20.99 6.20 17.75
N ILE A 82 20.88 5.24 16.82
CA ILE A 82 21.52 3.93 16.90
C ILE A 82 23.02 4.09 16.67
N THR A 83 23.81 3.62 17.64
CA THR A 83 25.28 3.70 17.59
C THR A 83 25.94 2.42 17.10
N VAL A 84 25.28 1.27 17.23
CA VAL A 84 25.80 -0.03 16.80
C VAL A 84 24.77 -0.73 15.92
N TRP A 85 25.15 -1.04 14.68
CA TRP A 85 24.28 -1.74 13.74
C TRP A 85 24.64 -3.23 13.68
N ALA A 86 23.70 -4.09 14.06
CA ALA A 86 23.80 -5.52 13.75
C ALA A 86 23.46 -5.79 12.27
N ARG A 87 22.55 -4.96 11.72
CA ARG A 87 22.23 -4.86 10.29
C ARG A 87 21.95 -3.41 9.97
N GLU A 88 22.88 -2.78 9.26
CA GLU A 88 22.66 -1.45 8.74
C GLU A 88 21.41 -1.42 7.85
N PRO A 89 20.65 -0.31 7.83
CA PRO A 89 19.47 -0.23 7.00
C PRO A 89 19.86 -0.41 5.54
N ALA A 90 19.39 -1.49 4.93
CA ALA A 90 19.70 -1.82 3.55
C ALA A 90 18.41 -2.12 2.81
N PHE A 91 18.28 -1.58 1.60
CA PHE A 91 17.10 -1.75 0.78
C PHE A 91 17.33 -2.77 -0.34
N ASN A 92 16.29 -3.54 -0.64
CA ASN A 92 16.27 -4.49 -1.74
C ASN A 92 15.24 -4.05 -2.79
N LYS A 93 15.76 -3.57 -3.93
CA LYS A 93 14.94 -3.08 -5.06
C LYS A 93 13.99 -4.16 -5.63
N LEU A 94 14.37 -5.43 -5.54
CA LEU A 94 13.56 -6.54 -6.07
C LEU A 94 12.38 -6.88 -5.16
N THR A 95 12.54 -6.73 -3.83
CA THR A 95 11.49 -7.12 -2.88
C THR A 95 10.68 -5.94 -2.34
N GLY A 96 11.15 -4.70 -2.51
CA GLY A 96 10.47 -3.51 -1.97
C GLY A 96 10.59 -3.44 -0.44
N ARG A 97 11.74 -3.87 0.10
CA ARG A 97 11.96 -4.00 1.55
C ARG A 97 13.22 -3.28 1.98
N VAL A 98 13.17 -2.67 3.17
CA VAL A 98 14.33 -2.14 3.89
C VAL A 98 14.42 -2.86 5.22
N GLU A 99 15.52 -3.57 5.45
CA GLU A 99 15.74 -4.31 6.69
C GLU A 99 16.76 -3.59 7.55
N PHE A 100 16.51 -3.54 8.86
CA PHE A 100 17.38 -2.86 9.79
C PHE A 100 17.34 -3.55 11.16
N ALA A 101 18.49 -3.60 11.82
CA ALA A 101 18.60 -4.08 13.20
C ALA A 101 19.76 -3.34 13.89
N GLY A 102 19.45 -2.71 15.00
CA GLY A 102 20.38 -1.82 15.70
C GLY A 102 20.31 -2.00 17.20
N GLY A 103 21.43 -1.72 17.85
CA GLY A 103 21.61 -1.74 19.29
C GLY A 103 22.19 -0.44 19.80
N LEU A 104 21.97 -0.22 21.09
CA LEU A 104 22.50 0.89 21.87
C LEU A 104 23.10 0.33 23.16
N PRO A 105 24.34 0.70 23.50
CA PRO A 105 24.87 0.42 24.83
C PRO A 105 24.08 1.19 25.90
N ALA A 106 24.18 0.75 27.15
CA ALA A 106 23.59 1.45 28.28
C ALA A 106 24.09 2.92 28.34
N PRO A 107 23.22 3.91 28.62
CA PRO A 107 21.87 3.78 29.19
C PRO A 107 20.73 3.55 28.17
N GLY A 108 21.03 3.34 26.90
CA GLY A 108 20.03 3.16 25.84
C GLY A 108 19.45 4.48 25.33
N PHE A 109 18.31 4.41 24.65
CA PHE A 109 17.61 5.57 24.08
C PHE A 109 16.22 5.77 24.71
N THR A 110 15.87 7.02 25.00
CA THR A 110 14.55 7.45 25.48
C THR A 110 14.08 8.69 24.74
N GLY A 111 12.78 8.77 24.45
CA GLY A 111 12.15 9.91 23.77
C GLY A 111 11.90 9.66 22.29
N VAL A 112 11.98 10.74 21.49
CA VAL A 112 11.72 10.73 20.05
C VAL A 112 13.04 10.84 19.30
N GLY A 113 13.30 9.93 18.36
CA GLY A 113 14.56 9.87 17.62
C GLY A 113 14.39 9.41 16.18
N GLU A 114 15.37 9.72 15.34
CA GLU A 114 15.47 9.25 13.97
C GLU A 114 16.17 7.88 13.92
N ILE A 115 15.57 6.92 13.22
CA ILE A 115 16.19 5.61 12.96
C ILE A 115 17.07 5.71 11.72
N PHE A 116 16.51 6.20 10.62
CA PHE A 116 17.20 6.50 9.36
C PHE A 116 16.31 7.37 8.48
N LYS A 117 16.91 7.91 7.42
CA LYS A 117 16.25 8.71 6.40
C LYS A 117 16.38 8.03 5.04
N ILE A 118 15.30 8.06 4.26
CA ILE A 118 15.27 7.53 2.90
C ILE A 118 14.88 8.65 1.95
N ARG A 119 15.55 8.71 0.81
CA ARG A 119 15.13 9.52 -0.33
C ARG A 119 14.53 8.60 -1.40
N PHE A 120 13.30 8.92 -1.77
CA PHE A 120 12.53 8.23 -2.79
C PHE A 120 12.43 9.06 -4.06
N ARG A 121 12.22 8.39 -5.19
CA ARG A 121 11.76 8.99 -6.44
C ARG A 121 10.44 8.36 -6.88
N GLY A 122 9.47 9.19 -7.27
CA GLY A 122 8.20 8.76 -7.84
C GLY A 122 8.38 8.20 -9.25
N LEU A 123 7.94 6.96 -9.50
CA LEU A 123 8.03 6.29 -10.80
C LEU A 123 6.72 6.30 -11.58
N ARG A 124 5.60 6.13 -10.88
CA ARG A 124 4.25 6.04 -11.46
C ARG A 124 3.22 6.66 -10.55
N SER A 125 2.13 7.13 -11.15
CA SER A 125 0.95 7.63 -10.44
C SER A 125 0.32 6.54 -9.56
N GLY A 126 -0.33 6.99 -8.48
CA GLY A 126 -1.07 6.16 -7.54
C GLY A 126 -0.64 6.28 -6.08
N ALA A 127 -1.37 5.59 -5.21
CA ALA A 127 -1.16 5.67 -3.77
C ALA A 127 0.09 4.90 -3.32
N VAL A 128 0.98 5.53 -2.58
CA VAL A 128 2.18 4.91 -2.00
C VAL A 128 1.97 4.76 -0.51
N SER A 129 1.93 3.50 -0.04
CA SER A 129 1.85 3.20 1.39
C SER A 129 3.18 2.70 1.92
N LEU A 130 3.71 3.39 2.92
CA LEU A 130 4.92 2.97 3.63
C LEU A 130 4.53 2.35 4.96
N ASN A 131 5.02 1.13 5.21
CA ASN A 131 4.66 0.36 6.39
C ASN A 131 5.89 -0.27 7.01
N VAL A 132 5.83 -0.61 8.30
CA VAL A 132 6.84 -1.42 8.97
C VAL A 132 6.19 -2.72 9.48
N ARG A 133 6.93 -3.82 9.35
CA ARG A 133 6.54 -5.18 9.70
C ARG A 133 7.64 -5.83 10.53
N ASN A 134 7.28 -6.89 11.25
CA ASN A 134 8.20 -7.67 12.10
C ASN A 134 9.03 -6.79 13.05
N VAL A 135 8.38 -5.79 13.65
CA VAL A 135 9.06 -4.83 14.51
C VAL A 135 9.23 -5.43 15.90
N ARG A 136 10.44 -5.30 16.44
CA ARG A 136 10.71 -5.54 17.86
C ARG A 136 11.49 -4.37 18.40
N ILE A 137 11.06 -3.84 19.54
CA ILE A 137 11.71 -2.74 20.24
C ILE A 137 11.91 -3.23 21.68
N LEU A 138 13.15 -3.48 22.06
CA LEU A 138 13.48 -4.16 23.30
C LEU A 138 13.91 -3.14 24.37
N ALA A 139 13.24 -3.20 25.52
CA ALA A 139 13.51 -2.36 26.67
C ALA A 139 14.92 -2.60 27.24
N ASN A 140 15.51 -1.55 27.81
CA ASN A 140 16.74 -1.63 28.60
C ASN A 140 16.43 -2.08 30.04
N ASP A 141 15.89 -3.28 30.20
CA ASP A 141 15.47 -3.84 31.49
C ASP A 141 16.20 -5.14 31.89
N GLY A 142 17.21 -5.53 31.10
CA GLY A 142 17.97 -6.78 31.30
C GLY A 142 17.29 -8.03 30.72
N GLU A 143 15.97 -8.02 30.59
CA GLU A 143 15.16 -9.12 30.05
C GLU A 143 14.87 -8.95 28.54
N GLY A 144 15.00 -7.73 28.01
CA GLY A 144 14.72 -7.43 26.61
C GLY A 144 13.22 -7.44 26.30
N THR A 145 12.39 -6.94 27.22
CA THR A 145 10.93 -6.90 27.03
C THR A 145 10.58 -6.14 25.75
N ASN A 146 9.77 -6.75 24.87
CA ASN A 146 9.29 -6.07 23.65
C ASN A 146 8.20 -5.05 24.01
N ILE A 147 8.45 -3.78 23.73
CA ILE A 147 7.54 -2.66 24.03
C ILE A 147 6.94 -2.04 22.75
N PHE A 148 7.13 -2.65 21.58
CA PHE A 148 6.49 -2.19 20.35
C PHE A 148 4.98 -2.34 20.44
N THR A 149 4.24 -1.26 20.15
CA THR A 149 2.77 -1.28 20.15
C THR A 149 2.17 -1.07 18.78
N SER A 150 2.65 -0.08 18.03
CA SER A 150 2.14 0.21 16.69
C SER A 150 3.13 0.98 15.83
N ALA A 151 2.93 0.89 14.52
CA ALA A 151 3.59 1.73 13.53
C ALA A 151 2.53 2.51 12.77
N LYS A 152 2.70 3.83 12.67
CA LYS A 152 1.87 4.68 11.81
C LYS A 152 2.22 4.41 10.36
N THR A 153 1.23 4.13 9.53
CA THR A 153 1.41 4.05 8.07
C THR A 153 1.54 5.44 7.48
N ALA A 154 2.48 5.64 6.56
CA ALA A 154 2.53 6.86 5.75
C ALA A 154 1.85 6.62 4.41
N LEU A 155 1.12 7.63 3.94
CA LEU A 155 0.34 7.58 2.71
C LEU A 155 0.72 8.78 1.85
N TYR A 156 1.21 8.52 0.65
CA TYR A 156 1.51 9.53 -0.34
C TYR A 156 0.65 9.29 -1.57
N ALA A 157 0.29 10.35 -2.27
CA ALA A 157 -0.35 10.26 -3.58
C ALA A 157 0.64 10.79 -4.61
N ILE A 158 0.98 9.96 -5.58
CA ILE A 158 1.71 10.40 -6.77
C ILE A 158 0.65 10.69 -7.83
N GLU A 159 0.56 11.95 -8.22
CA GLU A 159 -0.34 12.43 -9.26
C GLU A 159 0.40 12.43 -10.60
N GLU A 160 -0.36 12.27 -11.68
CA GLU A 160 0.20 12.46 -13.01
C GLU A 160 0.50 13.93 -13.23
N PRO A 161 1.64 14.25 -13.88
CA PRO A 161 1.90 15.63 -14.26
C PRO A 161 0.74 16.11 -15.13
N ALA A 162 0.24 17.31 -14.83
CA ALA A 162 -0.84 17.89 -15.62
C ALA A 162 -0.46 17.86 -17.10
N PRO A 163 -1.39 17.52 -18.01
CA PRO A 163 -1.11 17.58 -19.44
C PRO A 163 -0.61 18.99 -19.74
N VAL A 164 0.60 19.10 -20.26
CA VAL A 164 1.16 20.37 -20.68
C VAL A 164 0.22 20.87 -21.76
N ILE A 165 -0.63 21.84 -21.41
CA ILE A 165 -1.42 22.58 -22.38
C ILE A 165 -0.38 23.28 -23.23
N GLY A 166 -0.01 22.67 -24.37
CA GLY A 166 0.82 23.34 -25.36
C GLY A 166 0.20 24.69 -25.70
N PRO A 167 0.96 25.67 -26.21
CA PRO A 167 0.35 26.88 -26.71
C PRO A 167 -0.78 26.46 -27.64
N THR A 168 -2.03 26.78 -27.25
CA THR A 168 -3.21 26.49 -28.05
C THR A 168 -2.85 26.92 -29.47
N PRO A 169 -2.85 26.00 -30.46
CA PRO A 169 -2.61 26.39 -31.84
C PRO A 169 -3.49 27.61 -32.10
N PRO A 170 -2.94 28.72 -32.64
CA PRO A 170 -3.74 29.90 -32.90
C PRO A 170 -4.99 29.43 -33.63
N LEU A 171 -6.15 29.69 -33.03
CA LEU A 171 -7.45 29.31 -33.58
C LEU A 171 -7.38 29.64 -35.08
N PRO A 172 -7.64 28.68 -35.98
CA PRO A 172 -7.72 28.98 -37.40
C PRO A 172 -8.62 30.22 -37.54
N PRO A 173 -8.22 31.24 -38.35
CA PRO A 173 -9.05 32.40 -38.57
C PRO A 173 -10.46 31.92 -38.87
N GLU A 174 -11.39 32.31 -37.99
CA GLU A 174 -12.78 31.91 -38.05
C GLU A 174 -13.24 32.02 -39.49
N ALA A 175 -13.45 30.88 -40.15
CA ALA A 175 -13.90 30.87 -41.52
C ALA A 175 -15.24 31.61 -41.49
N ILE A 176 -15.27 32.78 -42.11
CA ILE A 176 -16.47 33.60 -42.26
C ILE A 176 -17.48 32.67 -42.93
N LEU A 177 -18.37 32.09 -42.12
CA LEU A 177 -19.51 31.36 -42.65
C LEU A 177 -20.27 32.38 -43.51
N PRO A 178 -20.58 32.04 -44.77
CA PRO A 178 -21.36 32.95 -45.61
C PRO A 178 -22.66 33.32 -44.89
N PRO A 179 -23.19 34.54 -45.10
CA PRO A 179 -24.44 34.97 -44.49
C PRO A 179 -25.52 33.90 -44.69
N ILE A 180 -26.11 33.45 -43.58
CA ILE A 180 -27.30 32.61 -43.56
C ILE A 180 -28.44 33.39 -44.20
N GLU A 181 -28.58 33.25 -45.52
CA GLU A 181 -29.66 33.83 -46.28
C GLU A 181 -30.86 32.89 -46.27
N GLY A 182 -31.95 33.33 -45.64
CA GLY A 182 -33.28 32.74 -45.83
C GLY A 182 -33.97 32.23 -44.56
N GLU A 183 -34.34 33.14 -43.66
CA GLU A 183 -35.45 32.86 -42.74
C GLU A 183 -36.77 32.91 -43.54
N LYS A 184 -37.37 31.74 -43.81
CA LYS A 184 -38.70 31.63 -44.42
C LYS A 184 -39.78 31.58 -43.32
N PRO A 185 -40.93 32.26 -43.47
CA PRO A 185 -41.93 32.42 -42.40
C PRO A 185 -42.65 31.10 -42.02
N PRO A 186 -43.30 31.04 -40.85
CA PRO A 186 -43.86 29.80 -40.32
C PRO A 186 -45.15 29.44 -41.06
N LEU A 187 -45.25 28.18 -41.49
CA LEU A 187 -46.48 27.57 -42.00
C LEU A 187 -47.02 26.59 -40.95
N ILE A 188 -48.06 27.06 -40.25
CA ILE A 188 -49.29 26.39 -39.78
C ILE A 188 -49.16 24.90 -39.38
N GLU A 189 -49.44 24.66 -38.10
CA GLU A 189 -49.62 23.35 -37.47
C GLU A 189 -50.65 22.48 -38.22
N ALA A 190 -50.24 21.24 -38.51
CA ALA A 190 -51.12 20.14 -38.89
C ALA A 190 -50.65 18.86 -38.15
N PRO A 191 -51.56 17.90 -37.93
CA PRO A 191 -51.57 17.06 -36.73
C PRO A 191 -50.58 15.90 -36.78
N VAL A 192 -50.13 15.53 -35.58
CA VAL A 192 -49.27 14.38 -35.26
C VAL A 192 -49.81 13.09 -35.89
N MET A 193 -48.99 12.43 -36.71
CA MET A 193 -49.06 10.98 -36.95
C MET A 193 -47.76 10.33 -36.48
N PRO A 194 -47.80 9.17 -35.79
CA PRO A 194 -46.61 8.54 -35.24
C PRO A 194 -46.05 7.51 -36.22
N LEU A 195 -44.81 7.68 -36.69
CA LEU A 195 -44.07 6.63 -37.38
C LEU A 195 -42.56 6.79 -37.15
N GLY A 196 -41.95 5.82 -36.48
CA GLY A 196 -40.51 5.56 -36.53
C GLY A 196 -39.89 5.24 -35.16
N PRO A 197 -39.24 4.07 -34.99
CA PRO A 197 -38.70 3.65 -33.70
C PRO A 197 -37.46 4.48 -33.35
N GLU A 198 -37.28 4.71 -32.04
CA GLU A 198 -36.06 5.21 -31.42
C GLU A 198 -34.81 4.65 -32.12
N VAL A 199 -33.97 5.54 -32.67
CA VAL A 199 -32.62 5.18 -33.11
C VAL A 199 -31.89 4.68 -31.87
N ARG A 200 -31.75 3.35 -31.77
CA ARG A 200 -30.86 2.71 -30.81
C ARG A 200 -29.48 3.32 -31.02
N PRO A 201 -28.79 3.83 -29.97
CA PRO A 201 -27.42 4.31 -30.13
C PRO A 201 -26.62 3.14 -30.71
N GLU A 202 -26.01 3.39 -31.86
CA GLU A 202 -25.15 2.46 -32.54
C GLU A 202 -24.02 2.14 -31.56
N VAL A 203 -24.03 0.91 -31.02
CA VAL A 203 -22.97 0.44 -30.12
C VAL A 203 -21.74 0.34 -31.01
N LEU A 204 -20.86 1.32 -30.89
CA LEU A 204 -19.59 1.28 -31.59
C LEU A 204 -18.81 0.05 -31.13
N PRO A 205 -18.07 -0.61 -32.04
CA PRO A 205 -17.18 -1.70 -31.67
C PRO A 205 -16.11 -1.18 -30.71
N SER A 206 -15.67 -2.02 -29.76
CA SER A 206 -14.70 -1.67 -28.73
C SER A 206 -13.47 -0.94 -29.30
N CYS A 207 -12.92 -1.43 -30.41
CA CYS A 207 -11.76 -0.83 -31.09
C CYS A 207 -12.01 0.52 -31.81
N ALA A 208 -13.18 1.14 -31.64
CA ALA A 208 -13.53 2.46 -32.15
C ALA A 208 -14.46 3.24 -31.20
N ASP A 209 -14.58 2.84 -29.93
CA ASP A 209 -15.52 3.45 -28.99
C ASP A 209 -14.89 4.52 -28.08
N GLY A 210 -13.56 4.69 -28.12
CA GLY A 210 -12.83 5.70 -27.36
C GLY A 210 -12.46 5.27 -25.94
N TYR A 211 -12.67 3.99 -25.56
CA TYR A 211 -12.39 3.47 -24.23
C TYR A 211 -11.39 2.31 -24.26
N ASP A 212 -10.43 2.33 -23.32
CA ASP A 212 -9.53 1.21 -23.02
C ASP A 212 -10.32 0.11 -22.26
N ASN A 213 -10.92 -0.81 -23.02
CA ASN A 213 -11.81 -1.86 -22.55
C ASN A 213 -11.07 -3.07 -21.97
N ASP A 214 -9.75 -3.19 -22.19
CA ASP A 214 -8.92 -4.27 -21.64
C ASP A 214 -7.91 -3.82 -20.57
N ASN A 215 -7.84 -2.50 -20.34
CA ASN A 215 -7.04 -1.77 -19.35
C ASN A 215 -5.53 -1.97 -19.47
N ASP A 216 -5.02 -2.10 -20.70
CA ASP A 216 -3.58 -2.21 -20.98
C ASP A 216 -2.89 -0.84 -21.20
N GLY A 217 -3.66 0.25 -21.25
CA GLY A 217 -3.20 1.61 -21.49
C GLY A 217 -3.20 2.05 -22.96
N ARG A 218 -3.78 1.25 -23.86
CA ARG A 218 -4.10 1.59 -25.25
C ARG A 218 -5.62 1.67 -25.40
N VAL A 219 -6.10 2.44 -26.39
CA VAL A 219 -7.52 2.84 -26.44
C VAL A 219 -8.23 2.27 -27.67
N ASP A 220 -7.73 2.54 -28.88
CA ASP A 220 -8.40 2.15 -30.13
C ASP A 220 -7.37 1.85 -31.22
N TYR A 221 -7.82 1.28 -32.35
CA TYR A 221 -7.00 1.16 -33.55
C TYR A 221 -6.58 2.54 -34.09
N PRO A 222 -5.33 2.75 -34.52
CA PRO A 222 -4.21 1.80 -34.62
C PRO A 222 -3.24 1.83 -33.43
N ALA A 223 -3.60 2.54 -32.35
CA ALA A 223 -2.74 2.66 -31.17
C ALA A 223 -2.77 1.37 -30.33
N ASP A 224 -3.89 0.65 -30.36
CA ASP A 224 -4.11 -0.62 -29.71
C ASP A 224 -3.61 -1.82 -30.53
N GLN A 225 -2.84 -2.72 -29.91
CA GLN A 225 -2.28 -3.93 -30.57
C GLN A 225 -3.22 -5.14 -30.51
N GLY A 226 -4.19 -5.12 -29.60
CA GLY A 226 -5.29 -6.08 -29.55
C GLY A 226 -6.37 -5.80 -30.59
N CYS A 227 -6.38 -4.61 -31.19
CA CYS A 227 -7.22 -4.27 -32.34
C CYS A 227 -6.52 -4.54 -33.68
N GLY A 228 -7.08 -5.45 -34.48
CA GLY A 228 -6.67 -5.67 -35.87
C GLY A 228 -7.36 -4.71 -36.86
N SER A 229 -8.53 -4.17 -36.50
CA SER A 229 -9.31 -3.24 -37.29
C SER A 229 -10.25 -2.37 -36.45
N LEU A 230 -10.76 -1.27 -37.02
CA LEU A 230 -11.81 -0.42 -36.40
C LEU A 230 -13.15 -1.15 -36.16
N SER A 231 -13.35 -2.33 -36.74
CA SER A 231 -14.59 -3.12 -36.58
C SER A 231 -14.49 -4.23 -35.54
N ASP A 232 -13.32 -4.38 -34.90
CA ASP A 232 -13.09 -5.46 -33.95
C ASP A 232 -13.81 -5.19 -32.63
N GLN A 233 -14.45 -6.23 -32.09
CA GLN A 233 -15.25 -6.13 -30.85
C GLN A 233 -14.41 -6.35 -29.58
N THR A 234 -13.08 -6.43 -29.70
CA THR A 234 -12.21 -6.72 -28.56
C THR A 234 -10.82 -6.15 -28.78
N GLU A 235 -10.33 -5.45 -27.76
CA GLU A 235 -8.95 -4.98 -27.62
C GLU A 235 -8.04 -6.02 -26.95
N THR A 236 -8.50 -7.25 -26.71
CA THR A 236 -7.71 -8.22 -25.93
C THR A 236 -6.51 -8.76 -26.70
N ASP A 237 -5.32 -8.38 -26.25
CA ASP A 237 -4.05 -8.90 -26.73
C ASP A 237 -3.97 -10.45 -26.72
N PRO A 238 -3.51 -11.10 -27.80
CA PRO A 238 -3.30 -12.56 -27.81
C PRO A 238 -2.25 -13.01 -26.78
N VAL A 239 -1.31 -12.11 -26.42
CA VAL A 239 -0.23 -12.38 -25.45
C VAL A 239 -0.73 -12.31 -24.01
N SER A 240 -1.66 -11.39 -23.69
CA SER A 240 -2.20 -11.22 -22.33
C SER A 240 -3.00 -12.45 -21.87
N LYS A 241 -3.70 -13.10 -22.80
CA LYS A 241 -4.49 -14.33 -22.57
C LYS A 241 -3.62 -15.53 -22.19
N LEU A 242 -2.41 -15.61 -22.74
CA LEU A 242 -1.43 -16.68 -22.46
C LEU A 242 -0.82 -16.52 -21.07
N PHE A 243 -0.44 -15.30 -20.68
CA PHE A 243 0.11 -15.03 -19.34
C PHE A 243 -0.92 -15.27 -18.22
N LYS A 244 -2.17 -14.82 -18.39
CA LYS A 244 -3.25 -15.06 -17.41
C LYS A 244 -3.52 -16.56 -17.22
N ARG A 245 -3.49 -17.36 -18.30
CA ARG A 245 -3.67 -18.83 -18.22
C ARG A 245 -2.52 -19.54 -17.52
N VAL A 246 -1.27 -19.13 -17.77
CA VAL A 246 -0.08 -19.74 -17.15
C VAL A 246 -0.03 -19.45 -15.65
N ILE A 247 -0.37 -18.23 -15.23
CA ILE A 247 -0.38 -17.85 -13.81
C ILE A 247 -1.50 -18.58 -13.06
N SER A 248 -2.71 -18.66 -13.63
CA SER A 248 -3.84 -19.38 -13.04
C SER A 248 -3.56 -20.87 -12.83
N ALA A 249 -2.97 -21.53 -13.83
CA ALA A 249 -2.62 -22.96 -13.74
C ALA A 249 -1.52 -23.24 -12.70
N ARG A 250 -0.50 -22.37 -12.60
CA ARG A 250 0.58 -22.51 -11.61
C ARG A 250 0.11 -22.22 -10.19
N MET A 251 -0.81 -21.28 -10.01
CA MET A 251 -1.36 -20.93 -8.69
C MET A 251 -2.27 -22.05 -8.15
N SER A 252 -3.07 -22.68 -9.01
CA SER A 252 -3.92 -23.82 -8.62
C SER A 252 -3.12 -25.04 -8.14
N LEU A 253 -2.04 -25.40 -8.85
CA LEU A 253 -1.14 -26.49 -8.42
C LEU A 253 -0.37 -26.18 -7.13
N MET A 254 -0.11 -24.91 -6.85
CA MET A 254 0.57 -24.47 -5.63
C MET A 254 -0.37 -24.54 -4.41
N ILE A 255 -1.64 -24.17 -4.59
CA ILE A 255 -2.68 -24.25 -3.54
C ILE A 255 -2.99 -25.70 -3.17
N GLU A 256 -3.15 -26.59 -4.16
CA GLU A 256 -3.31 -28.04 -3.93
C GLU A 256 -2.17 -28.61 -3.08
N ARG A 257 -0.92 -28.29 -3.42
CA ARG A 257 0.27 -28.74 -2.66
C ARG A 257 0.32 -28.20 -1.23
N ILE A 258 -0.15 -26.98 -1.00
CA ILE A 258 -0.21 -26.37 0.33
C ILE A 258 -1.31 -27.05 1.16
N ILE A 259 -2.49 -27.29 0.58
CA ILE A 259 -3.61 -27.97 1.25
C ILE A 259 -3.22 -29.41 1.61
N THR A 260 -2.58 -30.17 0.71
CA THR A 260 -2.11 -31.53 1.03
C THR A 260 -1.10 -31.53 2.19
N ARG A 261 -0.20 -30.55 2.26
CA ARG A 261 0.77 -30.44 3.37
C ARG A 261 0.10 -30.06 4.69
N ILE A 262 -0.89 -29.16 4.67
CA ILE A 262 -1.64 -28.78 5.88
C ILE A 262 -2.45 -29.98 6.40
N LEU A 263 -3.13 -30.73 5.54
CA LEU A 263 -3.90 -31.91 5.93
C LEU A 263 -3.02 -33.06 6.44
N ALA A 264 -1.81 -33.23 5.90
CA ALA A 264 -0.83 -34.19 6.41
C ALA A 264 -0.36 -33.84 7.82
N VAL A 265 -0.08 -32.55 8.10
CA VAL A 265 0.29 -32.08 9.44
C VAL A 265 -0.87 -32.26 10.42
N PHE A 266 -2.10 -32.01 9.99
CA PHE A 266 -3.30 -32.18 10.84
C PHE A 266 -3.60 -33.66 11.17
N SER A 267 -3.24 -34.59 10.28
CA SER A 267 -3.36 -36.04 10.55
C SER A 267 -2.32 -36.54 11.55
N ILE A 268 -1.10 -35.98 11.53
CA ILE A 268 -0.03 -36.34 12.48
C ILE A 268 -0.35 -35.81 13.90
N LEU A 269 -0.95 -34.62 14.00
CA LEU A 269 -1.31 -34.03 15.30
C LEU A 269 -2.50 -34.72 15.98
N ASN A 270 -3.40 -35.37 15.22
CA ASN A 270 -4.51 -36.13 15.81
C ASN A 270 -4.13 -37.54 16.31
N PHE A 271 -3.01 -38.10 15.84
CA PHE A 271 -2.56 -39.43 16.28
C PHE A 271 -1.87 -39.43 17.65
N SER A 272 -1.49 -38.26 18.18
CA SER A 272 -0.77 -38.15 19.46
C SER A 272 -1.67 -38.09 20.70
N ASN A 273 -3.00 -38.10 20.52
CA ASN A 273 -3.97 -37.95 21.63
C ASN A 273 -4.75 -39.24 21.97
N PHE A 274 -4.36 -40.40 21.43
CA PHE A 274 -5.10 -41.65 21.59
C PHE A 274 -4.26 -42.77 22.21
N GLU A 275 -3.49 -42.48 23.26
CA GLU A 275 -2.75 -43.53 23.98
C GLU A 275 -2.61 -43.23 25.47
N PHE A 276 -3.73 -43.00 26.17
CA PHE A 276 -3.77 -43.19 27.62
C PHE A 276 -5.19 -43.39 28.14
N SER A 277 -5.81 -44.53 27.83
CA SER A 277 -6.82 -45.09 28.74
C SER A 277 -7.13 -46.53 28.35
N ARG A 278 -6.54 -47.50 29.07
CA ARG A 278 -7.12 -48.81 29.44
C ARG A 278 -6.25 -49.44 30.53
N PRO A 279 -6.80 -50.42 31.26
CA PRO A 279 -8.02 -50.38 32.07
C PRO A 279 -7.71 -50.54 33.56
#